data_AF-A0A7W7ZIE7-F1
#
_entry.id   AF-A0A7W7ZIE7-F1
#
_cell.length_a   1.000
_cell.length_b   1.000
_cell.length_c   1.000
_cell.angle_alpha   90.00
_cell.angle_beta   90.00
_cell.angle_gamma   90.00
#
_symmetry.space_group_name_H-M   'P 1'
#
loop_
_entity.id
_entity.type
_entity.pdbx_description
1 polymer ?
#
loop_
_entity_poly.entity_id
_entity_poly.type
_entity_poly.pdbx_seq_one_letter_code
_entity_poly.pdbx_strand_id
1 'polypeptide(L)'
;MVPVILIPICCGYVAFHLAGSGFLKTSAIAHFAVGAPALYSLMGQWLDSQKLFPFHANEIWIAFWLLLTALCLADRPAIRSQPSKSSRLATIHGICAVPIMLFAALHLTNHFVGLWGAQAHIAFMRQARRVYRNPAVEIALVSFFAFQFATGIVLTWRGIARGLADDWMKRLQRISGAYLAVFVMSHFSAVARARYLQHSDTNWTWLTSYNLLTDKWSARLTPYYFLGVVALSVHAACAVRFLLMAHGTKPSAANRIFGVLVGSGSIAAIAIMVGLVRGSIHM
;
A
#
# COMPACT_ATOMS: atom_id res chain seq x y z
N MET A 1 2.53 -16.75 18.00
CA MET A 1 2.02 -15.37 17.88
C MET A 1 3.07 -14.32 18.24
N VAL A 2 3.70 -14.37 19.42
CA VAL A 2 4.71 -13.37 19.84
C VAL A 2 5.87 -13.19 18.84
N PRO A 3 6.52 -14.26 18.32
CA PRO A 3 7.62 -14.09 17.35
C PRO A 3 7.19 -13.49 16.01
N VAL A 4 5.95 -13.76 15.58
CA VAL A 4 5.40 -13.29 14.30
C VAL A 4 5.30 -11.76 14.25
N ILE A 5 5.10 -11.12 15.40
CA ILE A 5 5.02 -9.66 15.52
C ILE A 5 6.37 -9.06 15.93
N LEU A 6 7.04 -9.65 16.92
CA LEU A 6 8.28 -9.08 17.46
C LEU A 6 9.42 -9.07 16.44
N ILE A 7 9.61 -10.14 15.66
CA ILE A 7 10.76 -10.26 14.75
C ILE A 7 10.73 -9.19 13.64
N PRO A 8 9.61 -8.94 12.94
CA PRO A 8 9.52 -7.82 12.01
C PRO A 8 9.76 -6.45 12.67
N ILE A 9 9.25 -6.25 13.89
CA ILE A 9 9.45 -4.98 14.64
C ILE A 9 10.93 -4.80 14.97
N CYS A 10 11.59 -5.83 15.50
CA CYS A 10 13.02 -5.82 15.80
C CYS A 10 13.85 -5.60 14.53
N CYS A 11 13.54 -6.30 13.43
CA CYS A 11 14.19 -6.09 12.14
C CYS A 11 14.02 -4.65 11.65
N GLY A 12 12.80 -4.11 11.74
CA GLY A 12 12.51 -2.72 11.40
C GLY A 12 13.31 -1.75 12.26
N TYR A 13 13.31 -1.94 13.58
CA TYR A 13 14.08 -1.14 14.52
C TYR A 13 15.57 -1.15 14.19
N VAL A 14 16.18 -2.33 14.02
CA VAL A 14 17.59 -2.48 13.62
C VAL A 14 17.84 -1.79 12.29
N ALA A 15 16.98 -2.01 11.30
CA ALA A 15 17.12 -1.38 9.99
C ALA A 15 17.03 0.14 10.09
N PHE A 16 16.08 0.71 10.83
CA PHE A 16 15.96 2.17 11.00
C PHE A 16 17.14 2.79 11.75
N HIS A 17 17.69 2.09 12.75
CA HIS A 17 18.85 2.56 13.51
C HIS A 17 20.16 2.50 12.74
N LEU A 18 20.32 1.49 11.89
CA LEU A 18 21.52 1.31 11.07
C LEU A 18 21.39 1.99 9.69
N ALA A 19 20.17 2.40 9.29
CA ALA A 19 19.93 3.03 8.00
C ALA A 19 20.71 4.35 7.91
N GLY A 20 21.37 4.53 6.78
CA GLY A 20 22.29 5.64 6.56
C GLY A 20 22.60 5.79 5.08
N SER A 21 23.16 6.93 4.70
CA SER A 21 23.52 7.21 3.29
C SER A 21 24.53 6.21 2.71
N GLY A 22 25.34 5.54 3.55
CA GLY A 22 26.30 4.50 3.15
C GLY A 22 25.76 3.07 3.14
N PHE A 23 24.66 2.78 3.85
CA PHE A 23 24.14 1.42 4.04
C PHE A 23 22.86 1.21 3.21
N LEU A 24 23.04 0.84 1.94
CA LEU A 24 21.96 0.79 0.96
C LEU A 24 20.96 -0.32 1.24
N LYS A 25 21.42 -1.52 1.59
CA LYS A 25 20.53 -2.66 1.86
C LYS A 25 19.73 -2.39 3.12
N THR A 26 20.40 -1.93 4.17
CA THR A 26 19.77 -1.54 5.44
C THR A 26 18.73 -0.44 5.23
N SER A 27 19.06 0.58 4.44
CA SER A 27 18.11 1.65 4.13
C SER A 27 16.92 1.16 3.30
N ALA A 28 17.13 0.23 2.37
CA ALA A 28 16.03 -0.39 1.61
C ALA A 28 15.13 -1.24 2.50
N ILE A 29 15.72 -2.04 3.39
CA ILE A 29 14.99 -2.86 4.36
C ILE A 29 14.18 -1.97 5.30
N ALA A 30 14.71 -0.84 5.76
CA ALA A 30 13.98 0.12 6.60
C ALA A 30 12.72 0.68 5.89
N HIS A 31 12.82 1.03 4.60
CA HIS A 31 11.65 1.50 3.83
C HIS A 31 10.65 0.37 3.58
N PHE A 32 11.15 -0.84 3.30
CA PHE A 32 10.31 -2.02 3.06
C PHE A 32 9.60 -2.51 4.33
N ALA A 33 10.23 -2.37 5.50
CA ALA A 33 9.70 -2.80 6.80
C ALA A 33 8.33 -2.19 7.12
N VAL A 34 8.06 -0.99 6.63
CA VAL A 34 6.76 -0.33 6.80
C VAL A 34 5.64 -1.10 6.09
N GLY A 35 5.94 -1.81 5.02
CA GLY A 35 5.02 -2.68 4.29
C GLY A 35 4.69 -4.00 4.99
N ALA A 36 5.26 -4.28 6.17
CA ALA A 36 5.09 -5.57 6.85
C ALA A 36 3.61 -6.00 7.05
N PRO A 37 2.67 -5.14 7.49
CA PRO A 37 1.27 -5.56 7.64
C PRO A 37 0.63 -6.02 6.31
N ALA A 38 0.97 -5.34 5.21
CA ALA A 38 0.51 -5.69 3.87
C ALA A 38 1.20 -6.96 3.36
N LEU A 39 2.49 -7.12 3.63
CA LEU A 39 3.25 -8.30 3.23
C LEU A 39 2.76 -9.55 3.95
N TYR A 40 2.47 -9.45 5.25
CA TYR A 40 1.91 -10.56 6.03
C TYR A 40 0.57 -11.01 5.46
N SER A 41 -0.27 -10.04 5.06
CA SER A 41 -1.54 -10.31 4.39
C SER A 41 -1.36 -10.99 3.02
N LEU A 42 -0.38 -10.56 2.23
CA LEU A 42 -0.04 -11.20 0.96
C LEU A 42 0.45 -12.64 1.17
N MET A 43 1.40 -12.84 2.08
CA MET A 43 2.03 -14.14 2.32
C MET A 43 1.04 -15.17 2.83
N GLY A 44 0.23 -14.84 3.84
CA GLY A 44 -0.76 -15.81 4.34
C GLY A 44 -1.86 -16.13 3.33
N GLN A 45 -2.18 -15.20 2.42
CA GLN A 45 -3.08 -15.50 1.32
C GLN A 45 -2.49 -16.53 0.33
N TRP A 46 -1.20 -16.49 0.03
CA TRP A 46 -0.62 -17.41 -0.94
C TRP A 46 -0.13 -18.71 -0.32
N LEU A 47 0.46 -18.66 0.87
CA LEU A 47 1.07 -19.81 1.54
C LEU A 47 0.02 -20.64 2.29
N ASP A 48 -0.79 -20.01 3.16
CA ASP A 48 -1.73 -20.77 3.99
C ASP A 48 -3.06 -21.04 3.26
N SER A 49 -3.58 -20.07 2.49
CA SER A 49 -4.95 -20.20 1.95
C SER A 49 -5.08 -21.09 0.72
N GLN A 50 -3.97 -21.46 0.07
CA GLN A 50 -4.01 -22.31 -1.12
C GLN A 50 -3.59 -23.76 -0.85
N LYS A 51 -3.03 -24.07 0.33
CA LYS A 51 -2.42 -25.38 0.66
C LYS A 51 -1.42 -25.90 -0.40
N LEU A 52 -0.99 -25.03 -1.32
CA LEU A 52 -0.14 -25.37 -2.47
C LEU A 52 1.29 -25.69 -2.03
N PHE A 53 1.70 -25.17 -0.87
CA PHE A 53 3.06 -25.33 -0.35
C PHE A 53 3.01 -25.99 1.03
N PRO A 54 3.97 -26.89 1.34
CA PRO A 54 4.00 -27.64 2.61
C PRO A 54 4.48 -26.82 3.80
N PHE A 55 4.60 -25.49 3.66
CA PHE A 55 5.20 -24.62 4.66
C PHE A 55 4.13 -23.82 5.39
N HIS A 56 4.24 -23.71 6.72
CA HIS A 56 3.40 -22.80 7.49
C HIS A 56 3.83 -21.35 7.26
N ALA A 57 2.91 -20.45 6.87
CA ALA A 57 3.27 -19.08 6.51
C ALA A 57 4.02 -18.33 7.62
N ASN A 58 3.72 -18.65 8.89
CA ASN A 58 4.39 -18.05 10.05
C ASN A 58 5.87 -18.41 10.14
N GLU A 59 6.26 -19.63 9.77
CA GLU A 59 7.66 -20.06 9.79
C GLU A 59 8.46 -19.35 8.69
N ILE A 60 7.91 -19.31 7.47
CA ILE A 60 8.51 -18.56 6.35
C ILE A 60 8.60 -17.07 6.71
N TRP A 61 7.54 -16.50 7.30
CA TRP A 61 7.53 -15.12 7.76
C TRP A 61 8.67 -14.84 8.72
N ILE A 62 8.84 -15.67 9.75
CA ILE A 62 9.92 -15.51 10.73
C ILE A 62 11.29 -15.64 10.07
N ALA A 63 11.50 -16.69 9.26
CA ALA A 63 12.76 -16.92 8.56
C ALA A 63 13.13 -15.75 7.62
N PHE A 64 12.13 -15.20 6.92
CA PHE A 64 12.29 -14.05 6.05
C PHE A 64 12.79 -12.82 6.81
N TRP A 65 12.18 -12.47 7.94
CA TRP A 65 12.62 -11.29 8.72
C TRP A 65 13.95 -11.51 9.45
N LEU A 66 14.27 -12.74 9.87
CA LEU A 66 15.60 -13.07 10.39
C LEU A 66 16.67 -12.92 9.31
N LEU A 67 16.40 -13.36 8.08
CA LEU A 67 17.30 -13.16 6.95
C LEU A 67 17.49 -11.66 6.66
N LEU A 68 16.43 -10.86 6.63
CA LEU A 68 16.55 -9.41 6.44
C LEU A 68 17.37 -8.76 7.57
N THR A 69 17.20 -9.21 8.81
CA THR A 69 18.00 -8.74 9.95
C THR A 69 19.48 -9.07 9.75
N ALA A 70 19.79 -10.31 9.35
CA ALA A 70 21.16 -10.72 9.04
C ALA A 70 21.77 -9.90 7.89
N LEU A 71 20.98 -9.59 6.85
CA LEU A 71 21.41 -8.73 5.74
C LEU A 71 21.69 -7.30 6.18
N CYS A 72 20.92 -6.74 7.13
CA CYS A 72 21.21 -5.44 7.72
C CYS A 72 22.55 -5.44 8.48
N LEU A 73 22.80 -6.49 9.29
CA LEU A 73 24.03 -6.62 10.08
C LEU A 73 25.26 -6.89 9.21
N ALA A 74 25.07 -7.54 8.06
CA ALA A 74 26.13 -7.79 7.08
C ALA A 74 26.32 -6.64 6.07
N ASP A 75 25.47 -5.60 6.09
CA ASP A 75 25.56 -4.49 5.14
C ASP A 75 26.87 -3.71 5.37
N ARG A 76 27.51 -3.33 4.27
CA ARG A 76 28.79 -2.61 4.30
C ARG A 76 28.61 -1.25 3.63
N PRO A 77 29.30 -0.21 4.13
CA PRO A 77 29.21 1.11 3.52
C PRO A 77 29.71 1.05 2.07
N ALA A 78 28.86 1.45 1.12
CA ALA A 78 29.20 1.48 -0.30
C ALA A 78 29.69 2.87 -0.74
N ILE A 79 30.76 2.91 -1.54
CA ILE A 79 31.24 4.15 -2.19
C ILE A 79 30.24 4.57 -3.26
N ARG A 80 29.92 5.86 -3.29
CA ARG A 80 28.76 6.40 -4.01
C ARG A 80 29.11 6.95 -5.38
N SER A 81 28.38 6.53 -6.40
CA SER A 81 28.24 7.30 -7.65
C SER A 81 27.10 8.31 -7.50
N GLN A 82 27.27 9.55 -7.97
CA GLN A 82 26.19 10.53 -8.08
C GLN A 82 25.10 9.99 -9.02
N PRO A 83 23.91 9.63 -8.53
CA PRO A 83 22.87 9.08 -9.39
C PRO A 83 22.26 10.19 -10.24
N SER A 84 21.96 9.89 -11.51
CA SER A 84 21.38 10.85 -12.44
C SER A 84 20.01 11.36 -11.98
N LYS A 85 19.71 12.63 -12.29
CA LYS A 85 18.41 13.25 -12.00
C LYS A 85 17.32 12.51 -12.77
N SER A 86 16.50 11.73 -12.07
CA SER A 86 15.40 10.96 -12.66
C SER A 86 14.09 11.77 -12.77
N SER A 87 14.15 13.03 -13.21
CA SER A 87 12.97 13.91 -13.26
C SER A 87 11.92 13.38 -14.24
N ARG A 88 12.33 12.96 -15.45
CA ARG A 88 11.39 12.47 -16.48
C ARG A 88 10.60 11.25 -16.03
N LEU A 89 11.25 10.26 -15.42
CA LEU A 89 10.56 9.06 -14.93
C LEU A 89 9.56 9.39 -13.82
N ALA A 90 9.93 10.28 -12.88
CA ALA A 90 9.03 10.71 -11.82
C ALA A 90 7.81 11.46 -12.37
N THR A 91 8.00 12.30 -13.40
CA THR A 91 6.90 12.98 -14.09
C THR A 91 5.97 11.99 -14.77
N ILE A 92 6.50 11.03 -15.55
CA ILE A 92 5.69 10.02 -16.24
C ILE A 92 4.94 9.15 -15.21
N HIS A 93 5.61 8.73 -14.13
CA HIS A 93 4.99 8.01 -13.02
C HIS A 93 3.81 8.79 -12.44
N GLY A 94 3.98 10.09 -12.17
CA GLY A 94 2.90 10.96 -11.68
C GLY A 94 1.73 11.09 -12.65
N ILE A 95 1.99 11.26 -13.95
CA ILE A 95 0.93 11.36 -14.98
C ILE A 95 0.17 10.03 -15.09
N CYS A 96 0.88 8.91 -15.18
CA CYS A 96 0.28 7.58 -15.27
C CYS A 96 -0.47 7.17 -13.99
N ALA A 97 -0.34 7.90 -12.88
CA ALA A 97 -1.10 7.65 -11.67
C ALA A 97 -2.53 8.22 -11.76
N VAL A 98 -2.81 9.18 -12.66
CA VAL A 98 -4.12 9.85 -12.76
C VAL A 98 -5.27 8.86 -12.99
N PRO A 99 -5.21 7.92 -13.96
CA PRO A 99 -6.29 6.95 -14.16
C PRO A 99 -6.53 6.06 -12.93
N ILE A 100 -5.45 5.69 -12.23
CA ILE A 100 -5.53 4.90 -10.99
C ILE A 100 -6.16 5.71 -9.87
N MET A 101 -5.83 7.00 -9.74
CA MET A 101 -6.44 7.88 -8.74
C MET A 101 -7.94 8.08 -8.98
N LEU A 102 -8.38 8.17 -10.24
CA LEU A 102 -9.80 8.22 -10.59
C LEU A 102 -10.52 6.91 -10.23
N PHE A 103 -9.91 5.76 -10.55
CA PHE A 103 -10.43 4.46 -10.13
C PHE A 103 -10.49 4.34 -8.60
N ALA A 104 -9.43 4.72 -7.91
CA ALA A 104 -9.36 4.68 -6.45
C ALA A 104 -10.41 5.59 -5.81
N ALA A 105 -10.65 6.79 -6.34
CA ALA A 105 -11.71 7.67 -5.87
C ALA A 105 -13.08 7.00 -5.99
N LEU A 106 -13.42 6.46 -7.18
CA LEU A 106 -14.67 5.74 -7.42
C LEU A 106 -14.82 4.53 -6.49
N HIS A 107 -13.74 3.78 -6.30
CA HIS A 107 -13.68 2.60 -5.43
C HIS A 107 -13.89 2.94 -3.95
N LEU A 108 -13.19 3.97 -3.45
CA LEU A 108 -13.33 4.45 -2.07
C LEU A 108 -14.70 5.08 -1.83
N THR A 109 -15.27 5.79 -2.80
CA THR A 109 -16.65 6.29 -2.72
C THR A 109 -17.63 5.14 -2.57
N ASN A 110 -17.49 4.06 -3.35
CA ASN A 110 -18.35 2.89 -3.21
C ASN A 110 -18.30 2.32 -1.79
N HIS A 111 -17.09 2.17 -1.21
CA HIS A 111 -16.93 1.72 0.17
C HIS A 111 -17.52 2.69 1.19
N PHE A 112 -17.36 4.00 0.99
CA PHE A 112 -17.94 5.04 1.83
C PHE A 112 -19.47 5.02 1.81
N VAL A 113 -20.11 4.76 0.66
CA VAL A 113 -21.56 4.55 0.55
C VAL A 113 -22.04 3.38 1.42
N GLY A 114 -21.15 2.45 1.77
CA GLY A 114 -21.41 1.38 2.74
C GLY A 114 -21.88 1.85 4.12
N LEU A 115 -21.66 3.12 4.49
CA LEU A 115 -22.24 3.72 5.71
C LEU A 115 -23.78 3.69 5.72
N TRP A 116 -24.39 3.73 4.53
CA TRP A 116 -25.84 3.60 4.33
C TRP A 116 -26.30 2.16 4.13
N GLY A 117 -25.41 1.19 4.35
CA GLY A 117 -25.72 -0.23 4.34
C GLY A 117 -25.45 -0.95 3.01
N ALA A 118 -25.62 -2.27 3.04
CA ALA A 118 -25.28 -3.18 1.95
C ALA A 118 -26.00 -2.82 0.63
N GLN A 119 -27.29 -2.47 0.71
CA GLN A 119 -28.08 -2.17 -0.48
C GLN A 119 -27.57 -0.93 -1.22
N ALA A 120 -27.27 0.15 -0.49
CA ALA A 120 -26.74 1.38 -1.07
C ALA A 120 -25.37 1.14 -1.72
N HIS A 121 -24.47 0.44 -1.01
CA HIS A 121 -23.18 0.04 -1.56
C HIS A 121 -23.35 -0.80 -2.84
N ILE A 122 -24.16 -1.86 -2.82
CA ILE A 122 -24.35 -2.74 -3.97
C ILE A 122 -24.98 -1.99 -5.16
N ALA A 123 -25.92 -1.07 -4.91
CA ALA A 123 -26.52 -0.25 -5.96
C ALA A 123 -25.48 0.65 -6.65
N PHE A 124 -24.68 1.38 -5.86
CA PHE A 124 -23.58 2.19 -6.40
C PHE A 124 -22.56 1.33 -7.15
N MET A 125 -22.13 0.24 -6.52
CA MET A 125 -21.17 -0.71 -7.07
C MET A 125 -21.60 -1.23 -8.45
N ARG A 126 -22.87 -1.59 -8.62
CA ARG A 126 -23.39 -2.07 -9.92
C ARG A 126 -23.25 -1.02 -11.02
N GLN A 127 -23.47 0.26 -10.72
CA GLN A 127 -23.29 1.33 -11.69
C GLN A 127 -21.82 1.56 -12.01
N ALA A 128 -20.99 1.67 -10.98
CA ALA A 128 -19.55 1.89 -11.13
C ALA A 128 -18.87 0.74 -11.92
N ARG A 129 -19.31 -0.51 -11.69
CA ARG A 129 -18.80 -1.71 -12.38
C ARG A 129 -19.04 -1.69 -13.89
N ARG A 130 -20.07 -0.98 -14.39
CA ARG A 130 -20.28 -0.83 -15.85
C ARG A 130 -19.09 -0.16 -16.54
N VAL A 131 -18.35 0.66 -15.80
CA VAL A 131 -17.16 1.36 -16.29
C VAL A 131 -15.91 0.53 -16.03
N TYR A 132 -15.56 0.28 -14.76
CA TYR A 132 -14.25 -0.29 -14.44
C TYR A 132 -14.13 -1.81 -14.63
N ARG A 133 -15.24 -2.53 -14.84
CA ARG A 133 -15.22 -3.94 -15.27
C ARG A 133 -15.44 -4.09 -16.79
N ASN A 134 -15.40 -3.00 -17.55
CA ASN A 134 -15.26 -3.10 -19.00
C ASN A 134 -13.87 -3.72 -19.32
N PRO A 135 -13.76 -4.74 -20.20
CA PRO A 135 -12.50 -5.41 -20.47
C PRO A 135 -11.35 -4.47 -20.89
N ALA A 136 -11.63 -3.46 -21.72
CA ALA A 136 -10.61 -2.51 -22.15
C ALA A 136 -10.13 -1.62 -20.99
N VAL A 137 -11.05 -1.19 -20.13
CA VAL A 137 -10.72 -0.39 -18.93
C VAL A 137 -9.96 -1.24 -17.91
N GLU A 138 -10.35 -2.50 -17.71
CA GLU A 138 -9.67 -3.42 -16.79
C GLU A 138 -8.23 -3.69 -17.26
N ILE A 139 -8.01 -3.99 -18.54
CA ILE A 139 -6.66 -4.18 -19.12
C ILE A 139 -5.82 -2.90 -18.96
N ALA A 140 -6.40 -1.74 -19.26
CA ALA A 140 -5.71 -0.46 -19.11
C ALA A 140 -5.32 -0.19 -17.64
N LEU A 141 -6.24 -0.37 -16.69
CA LEU A 141 -5.99 -0.18 -15.27
C LEU A 141 -4.91 -1.13 -14.75
N VAL A 142 -4.97 -2.41 -15.11
CA VAL A 142 -3.94 -3.40 -14.72
C VAL A 142 -2.57 -3.02 -15.29
N SER A 143 -2.52 -2.55 -16.54
CA SER A 143 -1.29 -2.07 -17.17
C SER A 143 -0.71 -0.85 -16.46
N PHE A 144 -1.57 0.11 -16.07
CA PHE A 144 -1.13 1.26 -15.27
C PHE A 144 -0.64 0.82 -13.89
N PHE A 145 -1.31 -0.11 -13.21
CA PHE A 145 -0.85 -0.62 -11.91
C PHE A 145 0.52 -1.32 -12.03
N ALA A 146 0.71 -2.14 -13.06
CA ALA A 146 2.00 -2.79 -13.33
C ALA A 146 3.10 -1.75 -13.60
N PHE A 147 2.80 -0.72 -14.39
CA PHE A 147 3.72 0.39 -14.64
C PHE A 147 4.05 1.16 -13.36
N GLN A 148 3.06 1.51 -12.54
CA GLN A 148 3.26 2.20 -11.26
C GLN A 148 4.11 1.36 -10.30
N PHE A 149 3.89 0.06 -10.23
CA PHE A 149 4.67 -0.85 -9.40
C PHE A 149 6.14 -0.88 -9.84
N ALA A 150 6.41 -1.14 -11.12
CA ALA A 150 7.77 -1.20 -11.65
C ALA A 150 8.51 0.14 -11.48
N THR A 151 7.89 1.24 -11.88
CA THR A 151 8.51 2.56 -11.78
C THR A 151 8.63 3.06 -10.34
N GLY A 152 7.68 2.72 -9.46
CA GLY A 152 7.73 3.03 -8.04
C GLY A 152 8.89 2.34 -7.32
N ILE A 153 9.18 1.08 -7.65
CA ILE A 153 10.38 0.36 -7.16
C ILE A 153 11.65 1.07 -7.60
N VAL A 154 11.76 1.40 -8.90
CA VAL A 154 12.93 2.10 -9.45
C VAL A 154 13.14 3.46 -8.79
N LEU A 155 12.07 4.25 -8.61
CA LEU A 155 12.13 5.57 -7.98
C LEU A 155 12.49 5.48 -6.49
N THR A 156 11.97 4.46 -5.79
CA THR A 156 12.29 4.19 -4.38
C THR A 156 13.76 3.82 -4.24
N TRP A 157 14.25 2.88 -5.04
CA TRP A 157 15.66 2.47 -5.05
C TRP A 157 16.59 3.64 -5.37
N ARG A 158 16.30 4.41 -6.43
CA ARG A 158 17.06 5.63 -6.78
C ARG A 158 17.01 6.69 -5.67
N GLY A 159 15.93 6.74 -4.89
CA GLY A 159 15.81 7.63 -3.74
C GLY A 159 16.66 7.17 -2.55
N ILE A 160 16.62 5.88 -2.22
CA ILE A 160 17.47 5.28 -1.19
C ILE A 160 18.96 5.45 -1.56
N ALA A 161 19.30 5.20 -2.83
CA ALA A 161 20.65 5.39 -3.35
C ALA A 161 21.14 6.84 -3.27
N ARG A 162 20.25 7.83 -3.21
CA ARG A 162 20.54 9.26 -2.95
C ARG A 162 20.67 9.61 -1.47
N GLY A 163 20.17 8.76 -0.57
CA GLY A 163 20.45 8.78 0.86
C GLY A 163 19.41 9.48 1.70
N LEU A 164 19.57 9.32 3.02
CA LEU A 164 18.65 9.84 4.04
C LEU A 164 18.77 11.35 4.30
N ALA A 165 19.71 12.05 3.66
CA ALA A 165 19.80 13.52 3.68
C ALA A 165 18.69 14.21 2.87
N ASP A 166 17.77 13.44 2.27
CA ASP A 166 16.59 13.94 1.62
C ASP A 166 15.56 14.51 2.63
N ASP A 167 14.92 15.63 2.27
CA ASP A 167 13.77 16.22 2.97
C ASP A 167 12.76 15.15 3.42
N TRP A 168 12.22 15.31 4.64
CA TRP A 168 11.29 14.37 5.27
C TRP A 168 10.08 14.07 4.38
N MET A 169 9.63 15.03 3.55
CA MET A 169 8.55 14.84 2.60
C MET A 169 8.89 13.78 1.53
N LYS A 170 10.13 13.76 1.04
CA LYS A 170 10.58 12.76 0.06
C LYS A 170 10.66 11.37 0.70
N ARG A 171 11.09 11.31 1.96
CA ARG A 171 11.09 10.06 2.73
C ARG A 171 9.66 9.56 2.93
N LEU A 172 8.73 10.45 3.27
CA LEU A 172 7.32 10.11 3.44
C LEU A 172 6.69 9.57 2.15
N GLN A 173 6.93 10.20 0.99
CA GLN A 173 6.49 9.71 -0.33
C GLN A 173 7.00 8.28 -0.60
N ARG A 174 8.28 8.01 -0.32
CA ARG A 174 8.88 6.69 -0.57
C ARG A 174 8.29 5.63 0.34
N ILE A 175 8.16 5.93 1.63
CA ILE A 175 7.62 4.99 2.62
C ILE A 175 6.16 4.67 2.31
N SER A 176 5.33 5.69 2.04
CA SER A 176 3.92 5.47 1.66
C SER A 176 3.80 4.73 0.33
N GLY A 177 4.67 5.02 -0.64
CA GLY A 177 4.74 4.32 -1.92
C GLY A 177 5.14 2.85 -1.79
N ALA A 178 6.13 2.55 -0.93
CA ALA A 178 6.55 1.18 -0.64
C ALA A 178 5.41 0.38 0.04
N TYR A 179 4.71 0.99 0.99
CA TYR A 179 3.51 0.39 1.58
C TYR A 179 2.44 0.11 0.52
N LEU A 180 2.13 1.11 -0.33
CA LEU A 180 1.13 0.98 -1.39
C LEU A 180 1.47 -0.11 -2.40
N ALA A 181 2.74 -0.25 -2.77
CA ALA A 181 3.17 -1.31 -3.70
C ALA A 181 2.82 -2.70 -3.16
N VAL A 182 3.11 -2.96 -1.89
CA VAL A 182 2.78 -4.24 -1.23
C VAL A 182 1.27 -4.36 -0.99
N PHE A 183 0.62 -3.28 -0.56
CA PHE A 183 -0.82 -3.24 -0.32
C PHE A 183 -1.61 -3.58 -1.58
N VAL A 184 -1.32 -2.93 -2.71
CA VAL A 184 -2.00 -3.16 -3.99
C VAL A 184 -1.73 -4.58 -4.47
N MET A 185 -0.50 -5.09 -4.36
CA MET A 185 -0.19 -6.48 -4.73
C MET A 185 -1.05 -7.47 -3.93
N SER A 186 -1.07 -7.31 -2.60
CA SER A 186 -1.91 -8.11 -1.69
C SER A 186 -3.39 -7.99 -2.04
N HIS A 187 -3.90 -6.77 -2.15
CA HIS A 187 -5.32 -6.49 -2.33
C HIS A 187 -5.83 -6.98 -3.69
N PHE A 188 -5.12 -6.63 -4.76
CA PHE A 188 -5.44 -7.06 -6.11
C PHE A 188 -5.37 -8.58 -6.24
N SER A 189 -4.35 -9.23 -5.67
CA SER A 189 -4.26 -10.69 -5.71
C SER A 189 -5.43 -11.37 -4.99
N ALA A 190 -5.91 -10.82 -3.86
CA ALA A 190 -7.07 -11.34 -3.16
C ALA A 190 -8.34 -11.30 -4.04
N VAL A 191 -8.60 -10.14 -4.64
CA VAL A 191 -9.78 -9.90 -5.49
C VAL A 191 -9.70 -10.72 -6.78
N ALA A 192 -8.52 -10.81 -7.40
CA ALA A 192 -8.29 -11.60 -8.60
C ALA A 192 -8.51 -13.09 -8.33
N ARG A 193 -7.98 -13.64 -7.23
CA ARG A 193 -8.22 -15.05 -6.86
C ARG A 193 -9.69 -15.32 -6.58
N ALA A 194 -10.35 -14.46 -5.81
CA ALA A 194 -11.77 -14.61 -5.53
C ALA A 194 -12.59 -14.69 -6.82
N ARG A 195 -12.30 -13.82 -7.80
CA ARG A 195 -12.99 -13.80 -9.09
C ARG A 195 -12.62 -14.96 -10.00
N TYR A 196 -11.33 -15.19 -10.24
CA TYR A 196 -10.86 -16.05 -11.32
C TYR A 196 -10.63 -17.49 -10.89
N LEU A 197 -10.33 -17.74 -9.60
CA LEU A 197 -10.11 -19.09 -9.08
C LEU A 197 -11.29 -19.61 -8.25
N GLN A 198 -11.95 -18.73 -7.49
CA GLN A 198 -13.05 -19.11 -6.60
C GLN A 198 -14.43 -18.79 -7.17
N HIS A 199 -14.49 -18.19 -8.37
CA HIS A 199 -15.72 -17.78 -9.05
C HIS A 199 -16.70 -16.98 -8.16
N SER A 200 -16.15 -16.21 -7.23
CA SER A 200 -16.89 -15.44 -6.23
C SER A 200 -17.00 -13.97 -6.62
N ASP A 201 -18.17 -13.38 -6.44
CA ASP A 201 -18.32 -11.93 -6.65
C ASP A 201 -17.82 -11.15 -5.44
N THR A 202 -16.77 -10.35 -5.64
CA THR A 202 -16.14 -9.50 -4.62
C THR A 202 -16.99 -8.26 -4.31
N ASN A 203 -18.19 -8.49 -3.75
CA ASN A 203 -19.16 -7.47 -3.36
C ASN A 203 -19.15 -7.22 -1.85
N TRP A 204 -20.16 -6.47 -1.36
CA TRP A 204 -20.30 -6.17 0.07
C TRP A 204 -20.31 -7.43 0.92
N THR A 205 -21.21 -8.37 0.62
CA THR A 205 -21.37 -9.64 1.33
C THR A 205 -20.07 -10.45 1.33
N TRP A 206 -19.37 -10.51 0.20
CA TRP A 206 -18.08 -11.19 0.14
C TRP A 206 -17.10 -10.63 1.17
N LEU A 207 -17.00 -9.30 1.26
CA LEU A 207 -16.09 -8.67 2.21
C LEU A 207 -16.58 -8.81 3.65
N THR A 208 -17.79 -8.33 3.96
CA THR A 208 -18.27 -8.20 5.34
C THR A 208 -18.69 -9.54 5.94
N SER A 209 -19.34 -10.41 5.16
CA SER A 209 -19.91 -11.67 5.68
C SER A 209 -18.91 -12.80 5.78
N TYR A 210 -17.93 -12.82 4.88
CA TYR A 210 -17.06 -13.99 4.73
C TYR A 210 -15.59 -13.71 4.99
N ASN A 211 -15.15 -12.45 4.88
CA ASN A 211 -13.72 -12.14 4.84
C ASN A 211 -13.24 -11.11 5.86
N LEU A 212 -14.10 -10.31 6.49
CA LEU A 212 -13.70 -9.29 7.45
C LEU A 212 -14.31 -9.59 8.82
N LEU A 213 -13.47 -9.65 9.86
CA LEU A 213 -13.86 -9.89 11.25
C LEU A 213 -14.64 -11.21 11.49
N THR A 214 -14.50 -12.19 10.60
CA THR A 214 -15.11 -13.52 10.74
C THR A 214 -14.30 -14.44 11.64
N ASP A 215 -13.01 -14.15 11.82
CA ASP A 215 -12.08 -14.89 12.67
C ASP A 215 -10.86 -14.02 13.07
N LYS A 216 -9.92 -14.59 13.85
CA LYS A 216 -8.70 -13.90 14.28
C LYS A 216 -7.78 -13.51 13.11
N TRP A 217 -7.80 -14.26 12.01
CA TRP A 217 -6.96 -14.02 10.85
C TRP A 217 -7.48 -12.84 10.02
N SER A 218 -8.78 -12.83 9.73
CA SER A 218 -9.48 -11.76 9.00
C SER A 218 -9.50 -10.44 9.76
N ALA A 219 -9.45 -10.45 11.10
CA ALA A 219 -9.38 -9.21 11.89
C ALA A 219 -8.17 -8.32 11.55
N ARG A 220 -7.06 -8.90 11.06
CA ARG A 220 -5.90 -8.13 10.59
C ARG A 220 -6.22 -7.22 9.39
N LEU A 221 -7.28 -7.53 8.64
CA LEU A 221 -7.67 -6.76 7.46
C LEU A 221 -8.13 -5.35 7.83
N THR A 222 -8.63 -5.14 9.05
CA THR A 222 -9.06 -3.82 9.55
C THR A 222 -7.92 -2.80 9.53
N PRO A 223 -6.80 -2.99 10.27
CA PRO A 223 -5.67 -2.07 10.20
C PRO A 223 -5.01 -2.06 8.81
N TYR A 224 -5.01 -3.19 8.08
CA TYR A 224 -4.47 -3.29 6.73
C TYR A 224 -5.19 -2.37 5.73
N TYR A 225 -6.53 -2.39 5.70
CA TYR A 225 -7.33 -1.52 4.82
C TYR A 225 -7.25 -0.05 5.25
N PHE A 226 -7.33 0.23 6.54
CA PHE A 226 -7.16 1.58 7.08
C PHE A 226 -5.84 2.20 6.63
N LEU A 227 -4.73 1.50 6.86
CA LEU A 227 -3.40 1.96 6.45
C LEU A 227 -3.26 2.06 4.93
N GLY A 228 -3.97 1.23 4.15
CA GLY A 228 -4.05 1.35 2.69
C GLY A 228 -4.58 2.72 2.24
N VAL A 229 -5.70 3.15 2.79
CA VAL A 229 -6.32 4.44 2.44
C VAL A 229 -5.47 5.61 2.94
N VAL A 230 -4.93 5.53 4.16
CA VAL A 230 -4.04 6.56 4.70
C VAL A 230 -2.75 6.68 3.87
N ALA A 231 -2.12 5.56 3.51
CA ALA A 231 -0.93 5.56 2.67
C ALA A 231 -1.19 6.15 1.28
N LEU A 232 -2.35 5.83 0.68
CA LEU A 232 -2.77 6.42 -0.60
C LEU A 232 -2.88 7.94 -0.51
N SER A 233 -3.57 8.43 0.53
CA SER A 233 -3.73 9.86 0.77
C SER A 233 -2.38 10.55 0.99
N VAL A 234 -1.51 10.00 1.84
CA VAL A 234 -0.17 10.54 2.10
C VAL A 234 0.68 10.58 0.82
N HIS A 235 0.70 9.49 0.05
CA HIS A 235 1.47 9.41 -1.19
C HIS A 235 0.99 10.43 -2.24
N ALA A 236 -0.32 10.56 -2.42
CA ALA A 236 -0.91 11.55 -3.33
C ALA A 236 -0.66 12.99 -2.84
N ALA A 237 -0.81 13.25 -1.54
CA ALA A 237 -0.59 14.56 -0.95
C ALA A 237 0.87 15.02 -1.09
N CYS A 238 1.83 14.13 -0.88
CA CYS A 238 3.25 14.43 -1.13
C CYS A 238 3.47 14.80 -2.61
N ALA A 239 2.89 14.06 -3.56
CA ALA A 239 3.03 14.34 -4.99
C ALA A 239 2.42 15.70 -5.39
N VAL A 240 1.21 16.00 -4.89
CA VAL A 240 0.55 17.29 -5.08
C VAL A 240 1.39 18.42 -4.50
N ARG A 241 1.94 18.24 -3.29
CA ARG A 241 2.82 19.24 -2.67
C ARG A 241 4.05 19.52 -3.53
N PHE A 242 4.71 18.48 -4.04
CA PHE A 242 5.88 18.66 -4.92
C PHE A 242 5.51 19.40 -6.21
N LEU A 243 4.36 19.08 -6.80
CA LEU A 243 3.85 19.77 -7.98
C LEU A 243 3.58 21.26 -7.70
N LEU A 244 2.88 21.57 -6.61
CA LEU A 244 2.59 22.96 -6.21
C LEU A 244 3.87 23.79 -5.99
N MET A 245 4.86 23.19 -5.31
CA MET A 245 6.16 23.82 -5.08
C MET A 245 6.92 24.05 -6.40
N ALA A 246 6.84 23.11 -7.35
CA ALA A 246 7.44 23.27 -8.67
C ALA A 246 6.79 24.40 -9.50
N HIS A 247 5.51 24.71 -9.24
CA HIS A 247 4.78 25.82 -9.84
C HIS A 247 4.83 27.12 -9.01
N GLY A 248 5.77 27.25 -8.06
CA GLY A 248 6.01 28.50 -7.33
C GLY A 248 5.04 28.78 -6.17
N THR A 249 4.23 27.80 -5.75
CA THR A 249 3.38 27.94 -4.57
C THR A 249 4.22 28.10 -3.31
N LYS A 250 3.84 29.02 -2.41
CA LYS A 250 4.53 29.24 -1.13
C LYS A 250 4.58 27.95 -0.29
N PRO A 251 5.70 27.64 0.41
CA PRO A 251 5.83 26.43 1.22
C PRO A 251 4.73 26.25 2.27
N SER A 252 4.29 27.34 2.92
CA SER A 252 3.22 27.30 3.91
C SER A 252 1.87 26.89 3.33
N ALA A 253 1.52 27.41 2.15
CA ALA A 253 0.30 27.04 1.43
C ALA A 253 0.36 25.58 0.95
N ALA A 254 1.49 25.15 0.38
CA ALA A 254 1.69 23.77 -0.05
C ALA A 254 1.61 22.78 1.13
N ASN A 255 2.18 23.14 2.29
CA ASN A 255 2.07 22.36 3.53
C ASN A 255 0.64 22.29 4.06
N ARG A 256 -0.13 23.38 3.97
CA ARG A 256 -1.55 23.39 4.37
C ARG A 256 -2.38 22.47 3.48
N ILE A 257 -2.19 22.53 2.17
CA ILE A 257 -2.87 21.64 1.22
C ILE A 257 -2.50 20.17 1.49
N PHE A 258 -1.21 19.89 1.71
CA PHE A 258 -0.76 18.56 2.14
C PHE A 258 -1.52 18.09 3.40
N GLY A 259 -1.57 18.91 4.44
CA GLY A 259 -2.27 18.58 5.69
C GLY A 259 -3.77 18.32 5.50
N VAL A 260 -4.44 19.13 4.66
CA VAL A 260 -5.86 18.94 4.33
C VAL A 260 -6.10 17.62 3.62
N LEU A 261 -5.28 17.27 2.63
CA LEU A 261 -5.41 16.01 1.88
C LEU A 261 -5.19 14.79 2.77
N VAL A 262 -4.17 14.83 3.63
CA VAL A 262 -3.90 13.75 4.60
C VAL A 262 -5.03 13.63 5.63
N GLY A 263 -5.48 14.76 6.17
CA GLY A 263 -6.57 14.81 7.16
C GLY A 263 -7.87 14.28 6.59
N SER A 264 -8.28 14.74 5.41
CA SER A 264 -9.51 14.28 4.76
C SER A 264 -9.44 12.80 4.37
N GLY A 265 -8.30 12.34 3.85
CA GLY A 265 -8.09 10.92 3.55
C GLY A 265 -8.14 10.04 4.80
N SER A 266 -7.61 10.51 5.93
CA SER A 266 -7.68 9.79 7.20
C SER A 266 -9.10 9.73 7.76
N ILE A 267 -9.86 10.83 7.68
CA ILE A 267 -11.29 10.86 8.05
C ILE A 267 -12.08 9.90 7.17
N ALA A 268 -11.85 9.91 5.86
CA ALA A 268 -12.49 8.99 4.93
C ALA A 268 -12.14 7.53 5.24
N ALA A 269 -10.89 7.23 5.59
CA ALA A 269 -10.47 5.90 6.02
C ALA A 269 -11.24 5.44 7.27
N ILE A 270 -11.37 6.30 8.29
CA ILE A 270 -12.15 6.00 9.50
C ILE A 270 -13.60 5.72 9.12
N ALA A 271 -14.22 6.60 8.33
CA ALA A 271 -15.62 6.48 7.93
C ALA A 271 -15.90 5.19 7.15
N ILE A 272 -15.02 4.83 6.20
CA ILE A 272 -15.08 3.56 5.48
C ILE A 272 -14.98 2.38 6.44
N MET A 273 -14.00 2.40 7.36
CA MET A 273 -13.82 1.31 8.31
C MET A 273 -15.01 1.15 9.25
N VAL A 274 -15.61 2.24 9.72
CA VAL A 274 -16.86 2.21 10.51
C VAL A 274 -17.98 1.52 9.74
N GLY A 275 -18.17 1.88 8.46
CA GLY A 275 -19.18 1.24 7.60
C GLY A 275 -18.94 -0.26 7.44
N LEU A 276 -17.69 -0.65 7.14
CA LEU A 276 -17.31 -2.06 6.95
C LEU A 276 -17.44 -2.89 8.23
N VAL A 277 -16.97 -2.36 9.37
CA VAL A 277 -17.06 -3.05 10.67
C VAL A 277 -18.51 -3.21 11.10
N ARG A 278 -19.32 -2.15 10.99
CA ARG A 278 -20.77 -2.23 11.27
C ARG A 278 -21.43 -3.29 10.38
N GLY A 279 -21.11 -3.31 9.09
CA GLY A 279 -21.61 -4.30 8.15
C GLY A 279 -21.15 -5.73 8.45
N SER A 280 -20.05 -5.91 9.18
CA SER A 280 -19.51 -7.24 9.53
C SER A 280 -20.09 -7.79 10.84
N ILE A 281 -20.48 -6.91 11.77
CA ILE A 281 -21.02 -7.30 13.09
C ILE A 281 -22.54 -7.50 13.07
N HIS A 282 -23.28 -6.73 12.26
CA HIS A 282 -24.75 -6.74 12.24
C HIS A 282 -25.35 -7.63 11.14
N MET A 283 -24.83 -8.86 10.98
CA MET A 283 -25.38 -9.85 10.06
C MET A 283 -26.07 -10.99 10.78
#